data_AF-A0A524MQH7-F1
#
_entry.id   AF-A0A524MQH7-F1
#
_cell.length_a   1.000
_cell.length_b   1.000
_cell.length_c   1.000
_cell.angle_alpha   90.00
_cell.angle_beta   90.00
_cell.angle_gamma   90.00
#
_symmetry.space_group_name_H-M   'P 1'
#
loop_
_entity.id
_entity.type
_entity.pdbx_description
1 polymer ?
#
loop_
_entity_poly.entity_id
_entity_poly.type
_entity_poly.pdbx_seq_one_letter_code
_entity_poly.pdbx_strand_id
1 'polypeptide(L)'
;MQNKNQTILKLLLTTTLLAITITLLTVSTASAEVYALSGNFTLVERVGFPVTIEKDQIQPGETWTYIYNLQGGHTYHIYLVGEWVNLEKHLTDYDVYVYRVRQSFLNFISSHTEAAGYPEQISNDEKGWYFTPPETATYYICVRNDPKDSQLSEAATLMAIETIDPDIYYRIEMMEPDDRYVVPEASYAFEFITDQPRITVDVTVPNSLDMYEARLYPMANLEAGVGTEIDGLITPWSPGLLGKLNKEYGGFNDDPQGYRNFEASDSCERNGEDMLIDFNSSYTDPVLYYLVLITENGEGLVTFVLRTDFSPPNITLIDPPSFVTSDEPFELGCSITDISEITQISFYMSTNGKQTWRNIEYSYMDGVYNVTVPVQKKGTIIDYYWEATDSLGNTGKKYGMAKAMNPTEITLVVEPKSIYGGEKVISKGTISLPYTDLTLNYTRGTKVVQFNITTDDDGDFSHTFMPNQVGEWSVVAQFFGDGVNWPSNSSSVI
;
A
#
# COMPACT_ATOMS: atom_id res chain seq x y z
N MET A 1 13.02 -68.60 51.24
CA MET A 1 13.97 -67.48 50.98
C MET A 1 13.74 -66.76 49.64
N GLN A 2 13.05 -67.33 48.65
CA GLN A 2 12.85 -66.69 47.32
C GLN A 2 11.89 -65.48 47.31
N ASN A 3 10.82 -65.46 48.11
CA ASN A 3 9.85 -64.35 48.07
C ASN A 3 10.36 -63.04 48.66
N LYS A 4 11.30 -63.05 49.61
CA LYS A 4 11.84 -61.82 50.21
C LYS A 4 12.74 -61.05 49.24
N ASN A 5 13.47 -61.75 48.38
CA ASN A 5 14.37 -61.13 47.40
C ASN A 5 13.61 -60.51 46.22
N GLN A 6 12.45 -61.06 45.84
CA GLN A 6 11.63 -60.46 44.77
C GLN A 6 10.95 -59.16 45.20
N THR A 7 10.54 -59.04 46.47
CA THR A 7 9.93 -57.80 46.99
C THR A 7 10.96 -56.68 47.11
N ILE A 8 12.18 -57.00 47.55
CA ILE A 8 13.28 -56.01 47.63
C ILE A 8 13.70 -55.54 46.24
N LEU A 9 13.78 -56.44 45.26
CA LEU A 9 14.14 -56.08 43.88
C LEU A 9 13.06 -55.23 43.20
N LYS A 10 11.77 -55.51 43.44
CA LYS A 10 10.66 -54.68 42.94
C LYS A 10 10.64 -53.29 43.57
N LEU A 11 10.94 -53.19 44.88
CA LEU A 11 11.01 -51.90 45.59
C LEU A 11 12.22 -51.06 45.15
N LEU A 12 13.36 -51.70 44.87
CA LEU A 12 14.53 -51.02 44.31
C LEU A 12 14.23 -50.52 42.90
N LEU A 13 13.60 -51.34 42.05
CA LEU A 13 13.29 -50.96 40.67
C LEU A 13 12.30 -49.80 40.60
N THR A 14 11.25 -49.79 41.44
CA THR A 14 10.27 -48.69 41.47
C THR A 14 10.85 -47.41 42.05
N THR A 15 11.74 -47.48 43.04
CA THR A 15 12.41 -46.29 43.58
C THR A 15 13.45 -45.72 42.61
N THR A 16 14.18 -46.56 41.86
CA THR A 16 15.04 -46.07 40.77
C THR A 16 14.27 -45.53 39.58
N LEU A 17 13.13 -46.13 39.20
CA LEU A 17 12.29 -45.59 38.12
C LEU A 17 11.65 -44.25 38.52
N LEU A 18 11.25 -44.10 39.79
CA LEU A 18 10.74 -42.85 40.34
C LEU A 18 11.84 -41.79 40.45
N ALA A 19 13.05 -42.15 40.85
CA ALA A 19 14.19 -41.23 40.88
C ALA A 19 14.60 -40.80 39.47
N ILE A 20 14.59 -41.70 38.48
CA ILE A 20 14.88 -41.42 37.07
C ILE A 20 13.77 -40.57 36.43
N THR A 21 12.49 -40.82 36.74
CA THR A 21 11.39 -39.95 36.28
C THR A 21 11.42 -38.58 36.94
N ILE A 22 11.81 -38.48 38.22
CA ILE A 22 12.00 -37.18 38.90
C ILE A 22 13.23 -36.45 38.34
N THR A 23 14.34 -37.14 38.02
CA THR A 23 15.50 -36.47 37.37
C THR A 23 15.27 -36.13 35.90
N LEU A 24 14.42 -36.86 35.18
CA LEU A 24 13.96 -36.49 33.82
C LEU A 24 12.88 -35.39 33.84
N LEU A 25 12.12 -35.24 34.93
CA LEU A 25 11.21 -34.12 35.17
C LEU A 25 11.93 -32.87 35.71
N THR A 26 13.15 -33.02 36.24
CA THR A 26 14.03 -31.91 36.65
C THR A 26 15.26 -31.80 35.75
N VAL A 27 15.12 -32.10 34.46
CA VAL A 27 15.89 -31.32 33.50
C VAL A 27 15.33 -29.92 33.66
N SER A 28 15.98 -29.10 34.49
CA SER A 28 15.76 -27.68 34.48
C SER A 28 16.08 -27.26 33.06
N THR A 29 15.03 -27.08 32.27
CA THR A 29 15.05 -26.07 31.26
C THR A 29 15.40 -24.78 32.00
N ALA A 30 16.68 -24.46 32.11
CA ALA A 30 17.12 -23.07 32.15
C ALA A 30 16.78 -22.50 30.75
N SER A 31 15.48 -22.45 30.43
CA SER A 31 14.96 -22.06 29.13
C SER A 31 14.17 -20.79 29.35
N ALA A 32 14.72 -19.66 28.92
CA ALA A 32 14.07 -18.36 28.81
C ALA A 32 13.40 -17.78 30.10
N GLU A 33 12.44 -18.46 30.74
CA GLU A 33 11.64 -18.03 31.90
C GLU A 33 12.43 -17.39 33.06
N VAL A 34 13.73 -17.68 33.22
CA VAL A 34 14.57 -17.13 34.30
C VAL A 34 15.11 -15.72 34.00
N TYR A 35 15.43 -15.38 32.74
CA TYR A 35 16.19 -14.17 32.45
C TYR A 35 15.40 -12.88 32.68
N ALA A 36 14.14 -12.85 32.26
CA ALA A 36 13.29 -11.67 32.47
C ALA A 36 12.95 -11.39 33.93
N LEU A 37 13.21 -12.34 34.84
CA LEU A 37 13.04 -12.14 36.28
C LEU A 37 14.38 -11.99 37.02
N SER A 38 15.52 -12.08 36.31
CA SER A 38 16.85 -11.87 36.88
C SER A 38 17.36 -10.45 36.61
N GLY A 39 18.20 -9.96 37.52
CA GLY A 39 18.85 -8.66 37.37
C GLY A 39 17.94 -7.47 37.70
N ASN A 40 18.22 -6.34 37.06
CA ASN A 40 17.54 -5.07 37.31
C ASN A 40 16.39 -4.84 36.32
N PHE A 41 15.51 -3.91 36.68
CA PHE A 41 14.33 -3.55 35.89
C PHE A 41 14.27 -2.05 35.68
N THR A 42 13.89 -1.64 34.48
CA THR A 42 13.53 -0.27 34.14
C THR A 42 12.12 -0.26 33.56
N LEU A 43 11.23 0.52 34.15
CA LEU A 43 9.95 0.84 33.51
C LEU A 43 10.22 1.86 32.41
N VAL A 44 9.80 1.55 31.17
CA VAL A 44 9.86 2.48 30.05
C VAL A 44 8.48 3.10 29.91
N GLU A 45 8.35 4.31 30.44
CA GLU A 45 7.05 5.01 30.52
C GLU A 45 6.62 5.54 29.15
N ARG A 46 7.56 5.78 28.23
CA ARG A 46 7.31 6.37 26.91
C ARG A 46 7.82 5.48 25.78
N VAL A 47 6.90 4.90 25.01
CA VAL A 47 7.21 4.21 23.76
C VAL A 47 7.58 5.25 22.69
N GLY A 48 8.48 4.90 21.78
CA GLY A 48 8.95 5.79 20.71
C GLY A 48 10.14 6.67 21.11
N PHE A 49 10.68 6.52 22.32
CA PHE A 49 11.85 7.27 22.78
C PHE A 49 12.99 6.34 23.21
N PRO A 50 14.25 6.69 22.91
CA PRO A 50 15.39 5.80 23.12
C PRO A 50 15.70 5.61 24.61
N VAL A 51 15.97 4.37 24.99
CA VAL A 51 16.50 4.03 26.30
C VAL A 51 18.01 3.86 26.19
N THR A 52 18.74 4.75 26.87
CA THR A 52 20.21 4.65 26.95
C THR A 52 20.60 3.57 27.93
N ILE A 53 21.44 2.64 27.46
CA ILE A 53 22.14 1.65 28.28
C ILE A 53 23.56 2.17 28.44
N GLU A 54 23.93 2.55 29.65
CA GLU A 54 25.24 3.09 29.93
C GLU A 54 26.33 2.02 29.82
N LYS A 55 27.54 2.46 29.54
CA LYS A 55 28.71 1.59 29.63
C LYS A 55 28.78 0.98 31.04
N ASP A 56 29.15 -0.29 31.12
CA ASP A 56 29.27 -1.05 32.36
C ASP A 56 27.94 -1.31 33.12
N GLN A 57 26.78 -0.97 32.53
CA GLN A 57 25.45 -1.16 33.15
C GLN A 57 25.01 -2.63 33.21
N ILE A 58 25.37 -3.44 32.20
CA ILE A 58 24.95 -4.84 32.09
C ILE A 58 26.21 -5.68 31.89
N GLN A 59 26.88 -6.09 32.97
CA GLN A 59 28.15 -6.82 32.88
C GLN A 59 27.97 -8.21 32.24
N PRO A 60 29.02 -8.83 31.67
CA PRO A 60 28.92 -10.18 31.12
C PRO A 60 28.29 -11.17 32.10
N GLY A 61 27.18 -11.81 31.69
CA GLY A 61 26.38 -12.71 32.52
C GLY A 61 25.19 -12.08 33.24
N GLU A 62 25.10 -10.75 33.26
CA GLU A 62 23.98 -10.01 33.83
C GLU A 62 22.84 -9.80 32.81
N THR A 63 21.68 -9.46 33.35
CA THR A 63 20.46 -9.14 32.60
C THR A 63 19.86 -7.84 33.10
N TRP A 64 19.24 -7.10 32.18
CA TRP A 64 18.44 -5.93 32.51
C TRP A 64 17.13 -5.98 31.74
N THR A 65 16.01 -5.82 32.45
CA THR A 65 14.68 -5.95 31.86
C THR A 65 14.00 -4.59 31.73
N TYR A 66 13.65 -4.24 30.50
CA TYR A 66 12.92 -3.03 30.15
C TYR A 66 11.43 -3.38 29.99
N ILE A 67 10.58 -2.71 30.77
CA ILE A 67 9.15 -3.00 30.85
C ILE A 67 8.40 -1.99 29.99
N TYR A 68 7.72 -2.47 28.96
CA TYR A 68 6.94 -1.67 28.03
C TYR A 68 5.45 -2.03 28.13
N ASN A 69 4.58 -1.04 27.95
CA ASN A 69 3.17 -1.29 27.66
C ASN A 69 2.95 -1.10 26.16
N LEU A 70 2.73 -2.19 25.43
CA LEU A 70 2.55 -2.15 23.97
C LEU A 70 1.09 -2.43 23.62
N GLN A 71 0.59 -1.77 22.57
CA GLN A 71 -0.79 -1.90 22.12
C GLN A 71 -0.93 -3.04 21.12
N GLY A 72 -1.94 -3.91 21.30
CA GLY A 72 -2.16 -5.06 20.46
C GLY A 72 -2.57 -4.68 19.04
N GLY A 73 -1.96 -5.31 18.04
CA GLY A 73 -2.23 -5.03 16.63
C GLY A 73 -1.48 -3.82 16.06
N HIS A 74 -0.81 -3.03 16.91
CA HIS A 74 0.13 -2.00 16.47
C HIS A 74 1.46 -2.67 16.10
N THR A 75 2.21 -2.07 15.18
CA THR A 75 3.49 -2.61 14.71
C THR A 75 4.62 -1.77 15.24
N TYR A 76 5.64 -2.41 15.81
CA TYR A 76 6.79 -1.74 16.41
C TYR A 76 8.08 -2.20 15.76
N HIS A 77 8.96 -1.24 15.46
CA HIS A 77 10.36 -1.52 15.21
C HIS A 77 11.10 -1.47 16.53
N ILE A 78 11.63 -2.62 16.95
CA ILE A 78 12.29 -2.77 18.24
C ILE A 78 13.70 -3.31 18.00
N TYR A 79 14.70 -2.51 18.36
CA TYR A 79 16.09 -2.82 18.08
C TYR A 79 17.02 -2.32 19.19
N LEU A 80 18.17 -2.98 19.32
CA LEU A 80 19.26 -2.60 20.20
C LEU A 80 20.51 -2.34 19.35
N VAL A 81 20.96 -1.10 19.38
CA VAL A 81 22.13 -0.64 18.60
C VAL A 81 23.13 0.07 19.49
N GLY A 82 24.36 0.19 19.03
CA GLY A 82 25.41 0.94 19.70
C GLY A 82 26.73 0.83 18.95
N GLU A 83 27.76 1.49 19.45
CA GLU A 83 29.10 1.43 18.84
C GLU A 83 29.71 0.02 18.87
N TRP A 84 29.19 -0.87 19.72
CA TRP A 84 29.57 -2.28 19.81
C TRP A 84 29.15 -3.10 18.58
N VAL A 85 28.19 -2.59 17.78
CA VAL A 85 27.77 -3.19 16.51
C VAL A 85 28.87 -2.98 15.47
N ASN A 86 29.87 -3.87 15.51
CA ASN A 86 31.06 -3.81 14.69
C ASN A 86 31.63 -5.22 14.44
N LEU A 87 31.48 -5.69 13.20
CA LEU A 87 31.93 -7.02 12.77
C LEU A 87 33.45 -7.22 12.83
N GLU A 88 34.24 -6.14 12.79
CA GLU A 88 35.70 -6.22 12.89
C GLU A 88 36.19 -6.18 14.33
N LYS A 89 35.51 -5.45 15.21
CA LYS A 89 35.94 -5.16 16.59
C LYS A 89 34.75 -5.01 17.53
N HIS A 90 34.36 -6.11 18.14
CA HIS A 90 33.36 -6.15 19.20
C HIS A 90 33.95 -6.77 20.47
N LEU A 91 33.52 -6.30 21.63
CA LEU A 91 33.84 -6.87 22.94
C LEU A 91 32.59 -7.19 23.76
N THR A 92 31.42 -6.92 23.18
CA THR A 92 30.11 -7.07 23.79
C THR A 92 29.20 -7.78 22.80
N ASP A 93 28.43 -8.73 23.33
CA ASP A 93 27.43 -9.51 22.66
C ASP A 93 26.17 -9.49 23.53
N TYR A 94 25.14 -8.77 23.07
CA TYR A 94 23.89 -8.63 23.79
C TYR A 94 22.86 -9.54 23.14
N ASP A 95 22.20 -10.40 23.92
CA ASP A 95 21.00 -11.11 23.51
C ASP A 95 19.76 -10.32 23.95
N VAL A 96 18.67 -10.41 23.20
CA VAL A 96 17.37 -9.86 23.59
C VAL A 96 16.31 -10.95 23.68
N TYR A 97 15.55 -10.94 24.77
CA TYR A 97 14.46 -11.88 25.02
C TYR A 97 13.16 -11.12 25.35
N VAL A 98 12.06 -11.53 24.73
CA VAL A 98 10.76 -10.89 24.90
C VAL A 98 9.78 -11.82 25.59
N TYR A 99 9.13 -11.29 26.62
CA TYR A 99 8.10 -11.97 27.37
C TYR A 99 6.87 -11.09 27.46
N ARG A 100 5.70 -11.73 27.50
CA ARG A 100 4.43 -11.08 27.78
C ARG A 100 3.96 -11.45 29.17
N VAL A 101 3.64 -10.45 29.97
CA VAL A 101 3.03 -10.65 31.28
C VAL A 101 1.52 -10.83 31.13
N ARG A 102 1.00 -11.94 31.65
CA ARG A 102 -0.44 -12.15 31.84
C ARG A 102 -0.72 -12.53 33.28
N GLN A 103 -1.47 -11.69 33.99
CA GLN A 103 -1.77 -11.86 35.42
C GLN A 103 -0.50 -12.01 36.27
N SER A 104 -0.05 -13.24 36.54
CA SER A 104 1.14 -13.56 37.34
C SER A 104 2.09 -14.52 36.62
N PHE A 105 1.92 -14.73 35.31
CA PHE A 105 2.78 -15.58 34.48
C PHE A 105 3.50 -14.73 33.42
N LEU A 106 4.79 -14.98 33.25
CA LEU A 106 5.55 -14.54 32.09
C LEU A 106 5.45 -15.62 31.01
N ASN A 107 5.01 -15.24 29.82
CA ASN A 107 5.04 -16.11 28.64
C ASN A 107 6.17 -15.64 27.74
N PHE A 108 7.14 -16.50 27.47
CA PHE A 108 8.15 -16.25 26.44
C PHE A 108 7.48 -16.10 25.06
N ILE A 109 7.87 -15.07 24.31
CA ILE A 109 7.31 -14.75 23.00
C ILE A 109 8.35 -14.99 21.90
N SER A 110 9.51 -14.37 22.03
CA SER A 110 10.58 -14.43 21.03
C SER A 110 11.92 -14.09 21.68
N SER A 111 13.01 -14.40 20.99
CA SER A 111 14.36 -13.95 21.33
C SER A 111 15.14 -13.69 20.06
N HIS A 112 16.10 -12.79 20.15
CA HIS A 112 17.11 -12.54 19.14
C HIS A 112 18.48 -12.67 19.81
N THR A 113 19.35 -13.46 19.19
CA THR A 113 20.65 -13.88 19.73
C THR A 113 21.62 -13.98 18.56
N GLU A 114 22.00 -12.84 17.98
CA GLU A 114 22.92 -12.82 16.86
C GLU A 114 24.36 -13.07 17.30
N ALA A 115 25.26 -13.23 16.33
CA ALA A 115 26.68 -13.31 16.65
C ALA A 115 27.21 -11.95 17.13
N ALA A 116 28.18 -11.98 18.05
CA ALA A 116 28.84 -10.77 18.53
C ALA A 116 29.25 -9.79 17.42
N GLY A 117 28.88 -8.51 17.63
CA GLY A 117 29.12 -7.42 16.69
C GLY A 117 28.00 -7.17 15.67
N TYR A 118 26.94 -7.99 15.65
CA TYR A 118 25.67 -7.68 14.98
C TYR A 118 24.71 -6.95 15.93
N PRO A 119 23.79 -6.13 15.42
CA PRO A 119 22.75 -5.51 16.23
C PRO A 119 21.65 -6.52 16.57
N GLU A 120 20.83 -6.20 17.58
CA GLU A 120 19.68 -7.04 17.94
C GLU A 120 18.37 -6.42 17.46
N GLN A 121 17.45 -7.25 16.97
CA GLN A 121 16.13 -6.82 16.52
C GLN A 121 15.06 -7.81 16.97
N ILE A 122 13.96 -7.29 17.50
CA ILE A 122 12.83 -8.11 17.91
C ILE A 122 11.78 -8.08 16.81
N SER A 123 11.37 -9.26 16.38
CA SER A 123 10.32 -9.42 15.37
C SER A 123 9.47 -10.66 15.59
N ASN A 124 8.30 -10.65 14.97
CA ASN A 124 7.41 -11.80 14.83
C ASN A 124 6.68 -11.83 13.48
N ASP A 125 7.15 -11.05 12.50
CA ASP A 125 6.71 -11.09 11.11
C ASP A 125 7.57 -12.06 10.27
N GLU A 126 7.17 -12.32 9.03
CA GLU A 126 7.88 -13.27 8.16
C GLU A 126 9.26 -12.79 7.72
N LYS A 127 9.48 -11.46 7.72
CA LYS A 127 10.73 -10.84 7.28
C LYS A 127 11.75 -10.66 8.39
N GLY A 128 11.33 -10.76 9.64
CA GLY A 128 12.18 -10.52 10.79
C GLY A 128 12.33 -9.04 11.16
N TRP A 129 11.47 -8.16 10.64
CA TRP A 129 11.59 -6.70 10.71
C TRP A 129 10.87 -6.09 11.90
N TYR A 130 9.61 -6.50 12.11
CA TYR A 130 8.74 -5.82 13.05
C TYR A 130 8.13 -6.76 14.06
N PHE A 131 7.82 -6.21 15.22
CA PHE A 131 7.08 -6.86 16.28
C PHE A 131 5.67 -6.30 16.38
N THR A 132 4.66 -7.13 16.08
CA THR A 132 3.25 -6.82 16.28
C THR A 132 2.74 -7.62 17.48
N PRO A 133 2.60 -7.01 18.67
CA PRO A 133 2.01 -7.67 19.83
C PRO A 133 0.59 -8.19 19.51
N PRO A 134 0.26 -9.43 19.87
CA PRO A 134 -1.07 -10.00 19.60
C PRO A 134 -2.19 -9.38 20.44
N GLU A 135 -1.85 -8.66 21.51
CA GLU A 135 -2.81 -7.97 22.38
C GLU A 135 -2.12 -6.84 23.16
N THR A 136 -2.93 -5.87 23.63
CA THR A 136 -2.46 -4.81 24.52
C THR A 136 -2.09 -5.39 25.88
N ALA A 137 -0.82 -5.32 26.25
CA ALA A 137 -0.30 -5.91 27.48
C ALA A 137 1.04 -5.27 27.88
N THR A 138 1.51 -5.68 29.06
CA THR A 138 2.88 -5.40 29.50
C THR A 138 3.84 -6.45 28.92
N TYR A 139 4.87 -5.97 28.25
CA TYR A 139 5.94 -6.77 27.66
C TYR A 139 7.27 -6.47 28.37
N TYR A 140 8.01 -7.53 28.68
CA TYR A 140 9.33 -7.48 29.27
C TYR A 140 10.34 -7.75 28.15
N ILE A 141 11.16 -6.74 27.86
CA ILE A 141 12.27 -6.83 26.92
C ILE A 141 13.54 -6.94 27.73
N CYS A 142 14.06 -8.15 27.85
CA CYS A 142 15.24 -8.48 28.63
C CYS A 142 16.48 -8.43 27.75
N VAL A 143 17.40 -7.53 28.05
CA VAL A 143 18.74 -7.48 27.44
C VAL A 143 19.69 -8.26 28.33
N ARG A 144 20.41 -9.21 27.75
CA ARG A 144 21.39 -10.05 28.46
C ARG A 144 22.75 -9.88 27.80
N ASN A 145 23.78 -9.65 28.59
CA ASN A 145 25.15 -9.66 28.08
C ASN A 145 25.68 -11.09 28.09
N ASP A 146 25.93 -11.74 26.95
CA ASP A 146 26.36 -13.15 26.92
C ASP A 146 27.76 -13.31 27.52
N PRO A 147 27.92 -14.01 28.66
CA PRO A 147 29.22 -14.15 29.31
C PRO A 147 30.24 -15.00 28.53
N LYS A 148 29.83 -15.71 27.48
CA LYS A 148 30.74 -16.54 26.65
C LYS A 148 31.44 -15.71 25.58
N ASP A 149 30.70 -14.79 24.98
CA ASP A 149 31.11 -14.06 23.79
C ASP A 149 31.48 -12.60 24.11
N SER A 150 31.07 -12.10 25.29
CA SER A 150 31.45 -10.80 25.79
C SER A 150 32.66 -10.80 26.72
N GLN A 151 33.47 -9.75 26.56
CA GLN A 151 34.60 -9.41 27.43
C GLN A 151 34.34 -8.15 28.27
N LEU A 152 33.40 -7.30 27.84
CA LEU A 152 33.04 -6.03 28.47
C LEU A 152 31.52 -5.77 28.40
N SER A 153 31.10 -4.62 28.90
CA SER A 153 29.75 -4.06 28.74
C SER A 153 29.86 -2.68 28.12
N GLU A 154 29.53 -2.58 26.84
CA GLU A 154 29.52 -1.34 26.08
C GLU A 154 28.16 -0.66 26.12
N ALA A 155 28.16 0.67 25.91
CA ALA A 155 26.94 1.44 25.87
C ALA A 155 26.09 1.07 24.65
N ALA A 156 24.77 1.07 24.83
CA ALA A 156 23.81 0.75 23.79
C ALA A 156 22.57 1.65 23.87
N THR A 157 21.73 1.60 22.86
CA THR A 157 20.44 2.29 22.78
C THR A 157 19.39 1.27 22.40
N LEU A 158 18.46 1.02 23.30
CA LEU A 158 17.28 0.22 23.04
C LEU A 158 16.17 1.16 22.56
N MET A 159 15.58 0.85 21.41
CA MET A 159 14.43 1.57 20.86
C MET A 159 13.27 0.61 20.71
N ALA A 160 12.08 1.09 21.04
CA ALA A 160 10.82 0.50 20.60
C ALA A 160 9.96 1.65 20.09
N ILE A 161 9.77 1.75 18.78
CA ILE A 161 9.00 2.83 18.13
C ILE A 161 7.89 2.25 17.29
N GLU A 162 6.72 2.89 17.34
CA GLU A 162 5.57 2.48 16.54
C GLU A 162 5.79 2.89 15.08
N THR A 163 5.56 1.94 14.18
CA THR A 163 5.66 2.18 12.74
C THR A 163 4.29 2.52 12.17
N ILE A 164 4.23 3.57 11.36
CA ILE A 164 3.02 3.99 10.67
C ILE A 164 3.23 3.95 9.16
N ASP A 165 2.15 3.70 8.44
CA ASP A 165 2.13 3.74 6.99
C ASP A 165 1.70 5.13 6.52
N PRO A 166 2.32 5.68 5.46
CA PRO A 166 1.81 6.84 4.77
C PRO A 166 0.36 6.67 4.30
N ASP A 167 -0.31 7.80 4.09
CA ASP A 167 -1.62 7.90 3.43
C ASP A 167 -2.78 7.24 4.20
N ILE A 168 -2.60 7.05 5.51
CA ILE A 168 -3.59 6.55 6.48
C ILE A 168 -3.87 7.60 7.58
N TYR A 169 -5.14 7.73 7.97
CA TYR A 169 -5.53 8.56 9.12
C TYR A 169 -5.34 7.81 10.44
N TYR A 170 -4.54 8.39 11.33
CA TYR A 170 -4.29 7.93 12.69
C TYR A 170 -5.04 8.79 13.70
N ARG A 171 -5.38 8.20 14.85
CA ARG A 171 -6.07 8.86 15.96
C ARG A 171 -5.42 8.48 17.27
N ILE A 172 -5.01 9.47 18.06
CA ILE A 172 -4.32 9.28 19.34
C ILE A 172 -4.90 10.21 20.40
N GLU A 173 -5.05 9.72 21.62
CA GLU A 173 -5.38 10.55 22.77
C GLU A 173 -4.10 11.18 23.28
N MET A 174 -4.09 12.51 23.40
CA MET A 174 -2.96 13.26 23.93
C MET A 174 -3.38 14.11 25.13
N MET A 175 -2.46 14.35 26.07
CA MET A 175 -2.71 15.07 27.32
C MET A 175 -1.53 15.97 27.67
N GLU A 176 -1.75 17.08 28.37
CA GLU A 176 -0.70 17.96 28.87
C GLU A 176 0.32 17.23 29.76
N PRO A 177 1.61 17.64 29.73
CA PRO A 177 2.63 17.10 30.63
C PRO A 177 2.39 17.51 32.10
N ASP A 178 2.84 16.70 33.07
CA ASP A 178 2.86 17.04 34.51
C ASP A 178 4.31 17.14 35.00
N ASP A 179 4.63 18.21 35.73
CA ASP A 179 5.98 18.44 36.28
C ASP A 179 6.42 17.37 37.30
N ARG A 180 5.51 16.55 37.82
CA ARG A 180 5.77 15.61 38.92
C ARG A 180 5.95 14.16 38.48
N TYR A 181 5.43 13.78 37.32
CA TYR A 181 5.50 12.42 36.80
C TYR A 181 5.39 12.41 35.28
N VAL A 182 5.88 11.34 34.65
CA VAL A 182 5.82 11.19 33.20
C VAL A 182 4.36 10.94 32.77
N VAL A 183 3.90 11.71 31.80
CA VAL A 183 2.62 11.52 31.10
C VAL A 183 2.96 10.96 29.72
N PRO A 184 2.79 9.65 29.47
CA PRO A 184 3.13 9.05 28.18
C PRO A 184 2.40 9.71 27.00
N GLU A 185 1.15 10.12 27.23
CA GLU A 185 0.28 10.76 26.25
C GLU A 185 0.65 12.23 25.95
N ALA A 186 1.66 12.80 26.63
CA ALA A 186 2.12 14.16 26.35
C ALA A 186 2.98 14.26 25.09
N SER A 187 3.50 13.12 24.62
CA SER A 187 4.19 13.09 23.34
C SER A 187 4.25 11.69 22.76
N TYR A 188 4.07 11.64 21.44
CA TYR A 188 4.19 10.41 20.68
C TYR A 188 5.30 10.56 19.64
N ALA A 189 5.96 9.45 19.35
CA ALA A 189 6.92 9.36 18.26
C ALA A 189 6.60 8.14 17.39
N PHE A 190 6.63 8.34 16.08
CA PHE A 190 6.34 7.33 15.07
C PHE A 190 7.45 7.24 14.05
N GLU A 191 7.64 6.05 13.50
CA GLU A 191 8.61 5.74 12.46
C GLU A 191 7.90 5.43 11.14
N PHE A 192 8.45 5.91 10.03
CA PHE A 192 8.02 5.49 8.70
C PHE A 192 9.17 5.64 7.69
N ILE A 193 9.08 4.91 6.58
CA ILE A 193 10.06 4.98 5.48
C ILE A 193 9.31 5.43 4.22
N THR A 194 9.87 6.40 3.51
CA THR A 194 9.35 6.80 2.19
C THR A 194 10.47 7.28 1.27
N ASP A 195 10.29 7.06 -0.02
CA ASP A 195 11.11 7.62 -1.10
C ASP A 195 10.44 8.84 -1.76
N GLN A 196 9.27 9.26 -1.27
CA GLN A 196 8.55 10.37 -1.85
C GLN A 196 9.21 11.71 -1.48
N PRO A 197 9.42 12.61 -2.46
CA PRO A 197 10.13 13.85 -2.23
C PRO A 197 9.30 14.85 -1.42
N ARG A 198 7.96 14.79 -1.50
CA ARG A 198 7.07 15.66 -0.75
C ARG A 198 6.33 14.85 0.31
N ILE A 199 6.36 15.34 1.54
CA ILE A 199 5.68 14.76 2.70
C ILE A 199 4.86 15.87 3.33
N THR A 200 3.56 15.67 3.52
CA THR A 200 2.79 16.52 4.44
C THR A 200 2.39 15.77 5.69
N VAL A 201 2.34 16.47 6.82
CA VAL A 201 1.76 15.96 8.07
C VAL A 201 0.63 16.91 8.44
N ASP A 202 -0.60 16.49 8.19
CA ASP A 202 -1.81 17.22 8.57
C ASP A 202 -2.21 16.75 9.98
N VAL A 203 -2.21 17.64 10.97
CA VAL A 203 -2.59 17.34 12.36
C VAL A 203 -3.84 18.15 12.73
N THR A 204 -4.95 17.45 12.94
CA THR A 204 -6.21 18.03 13.40
C THR A 204 -6.30 18.00 14.93
N VAL A 205 -6.43 19.16 15.54
CA VAL A 205 -6.37 19.35 17.00
C VAL A 205 -7.76 19.69 17.56
N PRO A 206 -8.24 19.02 18.62
CA PRO A 206 -9.53 19.35 19.23
C PRO A 206 -9.43 20.66 20.02
N ASN A 207 -10.55 21.40 20.12
CA ASN A 207 -10.62 22.66 20.88
C ASN A 207 -10.25 22.57 22.38
N SER A 208 -10.16 21.35 22.93
CA SER A 208 -9.77 21.09 24.32
C SER A 208 -8.26 20.92 24.52
N LEU A 209 -7.48 20.86 23.44
CA LEU A 209 -6.04 20.62 23.46
C LEU A 209 -5.29 21.73 22.74
N ASP A 210 -4.17 22.15 23.32
CA ASP A 210 -3.14 22.99 22.74
C ASP A 210 -1.90 22.14 22.47
N MET A 211 -1.46 22.10 21.22
CA MET A 211 -0.28 21.35 20.81
C MET A 211 0.95 22.27 20.85
N TYR A 212 2.04 21.78 21.41
CA TYR A 212 3.28 22.54 21.41
C TYR A 212 3.90 22.56 20.01
N GLU A 213 4.15 21.38 19.45
CA GLU A 213 4.84 21.26 18.15
C GLU A 213 4.62 19.87 17.54
N ALA A 214 4.56 19.82 16.22
CA ALA A 214 4.79 18.62 15.43
C ALA A 214 6.17 18.75 14.75
N ARG A 215 6.98 17.69 14.80
CA ARG A 215 8.36 17.70 14.28
C ARG A 215 8.64 16.47 13.44
N LEU A 216 9.29 16.66 12.30
CA LEU A 216 9.71 15.59 11.41
C LEU A 216 11.24 15.56 11.29
N TYR A 217 11.82 14.40 11.57
CA TYR A 217 13.26 14.17 11.59
C TYR A 217 13.66 13.11 10.55
N PRO A 218 14.48 13.43 9.53
CA PRO A 218 15.13 12.40 8.74
C PRO A 218 16.19 11.70 9.62
N MET A 219 16.09 10.39 9.79
CA MET A 219 16.90 9.62 10.74
C MET A 219 17.96 8.75 10.09
N ALA A 220 17.73 8.32 8.85
CA ALA A 220 18.69 7.55 8.06
C ALA A 220 18.42 7.67 6.56
N ASN A 221 19.50 7.62 5.78
CA ASN A 221 19.52 7.46 4.34
C ASN A 221 20.83 6.73 3.99
N LEU A 222 20.71 5.48 3.52
CA LEU A 222 21.86 4.61 3.28
C LEU A 222 22.74 5.12 2.12
N GLU A 223 22.15 5.71 1.08
CA GLU A 223 22.89 6.33 -0.04
C GLU A 223 23.69 7.57 0.41
N ALA A 224 23.20 8.29 1.42
CA ALA A 224 23.94 9.37 2.06
C ALA A 224 25.00 8.88 3.07
N GLY A 225 25.09 7.57 3.31
CA GLY A 225 25.97 6.96 4.30
C GLY A 225 25.56 7.26 5.75
N VAL A 226 24.27 7.46 6.01
CA VAL A 226 23.73 7.76 7.34
C VAL A 226 22.73 6.70 7.77
N GLY A 227 22.97 6.10 8.94
CA GLY A 227 22.21 4.96 9.44
C GLY A 227 22.87 3.63 9.11
N THR A 228 22.15 2.55 9.37
CA THR A 228 22.57 1.17 9.06
C THR A 228 21.37 0.38 8.53
N GLU A 229 21.63 -0.84 8.09
CA GLU A 229 20.61 -1.82 7.73
C GLU A 229 20.70 -3.01 8.70
N ILE A 230 19.55 -3.48 9.18
CA ILE A 230 19.41 -4.73 9.95
C ILE A 230 18.46 -5.63 9.18
N ASP A 231 18.97 -6.74 8.65
CA ASP A 231 18.20 -7.72 7.86
C ASP A 231 17.36 -7.12 6.71
N GLY A 232 17.84 -6.08 6.04
CA GLY A 232 17.10 -5.42 4.95
C GLY A 232 16.25 -4.22 5.39
N LEU A 233 16.16 -3.94 6.70
CA LEU A 233 15.41 -2.81 7.24
C LEU A 233 16.36 -1.66 7.59
N ILE A 234 16.02 -0.44 7.18
CA ILE A 234 16.79 0.77 7.49
C ILE A 234 16.62 1.10 8.98
N THR A 235 17.72 1.35 9.67
CA THR A 235 17.76 1.73 11.09
C THR A 235 18.48 3.08 11.26
N PRO A 236 18.05 3.94 12.20
CA PRO A 236 18.63 5.26 12.42
C PRO A 236 20.13 5.23 12.67
N TRP A 237 20.79 6.35 12.37
CA TRP A 237 22.11 6.62 12.91
C TRP A 237 22.01 6.78 14.44
N SER A 238 22.54 5.82 15.21
CA SER A 238 22.37 5.74 16.67
C SER A 238 22.62 7.05 17.44
N PRO A 239 23.71 7.83 17.17
CA PRO A 239 23.88 9.12 17.84
C PRO A 239 22.78 10.15 17.54
N GLY A 240 22.09 10.02 16.41
CA GLY A 240 20.94 10.83 16.03
C GLY A 240 19.71 10.61 16.91
N LEU A 241 19.54 9.41 17.47
CA LEU A 241 18.51 9.11 18.47
C LEU A 241 18.72 9.92 19.76
N LEU A 242 19.98 10.24 20.07
CA LEU A 242 20.37 11.01 21.26
C LEU A 242 20.57 12.50 20.95
N GLY A 243 19.84 13.02 19.94
CA GLY A 243 19.83 14.43 19.58
C GLY A 243 21.05 14.95 18.82
N LYS A 244 22.02 14.12 18.42
CA LYS A 244 23.14 14.58 17.58
C LYS A 244 22.71 14.74 16.13
N LEU A 245 23.40 15.64 15.42
CA LEU A 245 23.17 15.89 14.00
C LEU A 245 24.33 15.39 13.14
N ASN A 246 23.99 14.76 12.04
CA ASN A 246 24.89 14.51 10.91
C ASN A 246 24.30 15.19 9.67
N LYS A 247 24.77 16.42 9.42
CA LYS A 247 24.14 17.34 8.46
C LYS A 247 22.68 17.59 8.85
N GLU A 248 21.74 17.14 8.04
CA GLU A 248 20.29 17.25 8.25
C GLU A 248 19.68 16.05 8.98
N TYR A 249 20.43 14.94 9.12
CA TYR A 249 19.93 13.71 9.72
C TYR A 249 20.14 13.64 11.24
N GLY A 250 19.18 13.03 11.94
CA GLY A 250 19.17 12.87 13.39
C GLY A 250 18.54 14.06 14.10
N GLY A 251 19.07 14.40 15.28
CA GLY A 251 18.55 15.48 16.09
C GLY A 251 17.22 15.15 16.78
N PHE A 252 16.84 13.88 16.84
CA PHE A 252 15.59 13.41 17.43
C PHE A 252 15.49 13.82 18.90
N ASN A 253 14.42 14.53 19.25
CA ASN A 253 14.09 14.93 20.61
C ASN A 253 12.65 15.46 20.68
N ASP A 254 12.12 15.51 21.90
CA ASP A 254 10.88 16.19 22.29
C ASP A 254 11.16 17.40 23.21
N ASP A 255 12.42 17.77 23.40
CA ASP A 255 12.82 18.88 24.26
C ASP A 255 12.41 20.22 23.61
N PRO A 256 11.68 21.11 24.31
CA PRO A 256 11.38 22.46 23.85
C PRO A 256 12.63 23.29 23.46
N GLN A 257 13.78 22.97 24.04
CA GLN A 257 15.08 23.61 23.76
C GLN A 257 15.97 22.79 22.81
N GLY A 258 15.54 21.60 22.42
CA GLY A 258 16.30 20.73 21.53
C GLY A 258 16.31 21.20 20.08
N TYR A 259 16.91 20.38 19.21
CA TYR A 259 16.96 20.68 17.79
C TYR A 259 15.57 20.57 17.15
N ARG A 260 15.26 21.55 16.29
CA ARG A 260 14.07 21.57 15.44
C ARG A 260 14.48 21.87 14.01
N ASN A 261 13.95 21.08 13.08
CA ASN A 261 14.07 21.36 11.67
C ASN A 261 12.96 22.33 11.28
N PHE A 262 13.28 23.62 11.15
CA PHE A 262 12.30 24.67 10.86
C PHE A 262 11.50 24.44 9.57
N GLU A 263 12.07 23.72 8.59
CA GLU A 263 11.38 23.40 7.33
C GLU A 263 10.47 22.15 7.45
N ALA A 264 10.56 21.42 8.56
CA ALA A 264 9.87 20.16 8.81
C ALA A 264 9.25 20.13 10.21
N SER A 265 8.78 21.27 10.69
CA SER A 265 8.07 21.41 11.97
C SER A 265 6.97 22.45 11.85
N ASP A 266 5.93 22.30 12.65
CA ASP A 266 4.89 23.31 12.82
C ASP A 266 4.44 23.36 14.29
N SER A 267 3.96 24.51 14.73
CA SER A 267 3.55 24.77 16.11
C SER A 267 2.28 25.60 16.13
N CYS A 268 1.36 25.33 17.06
CA CYS A 268 0.23 26.21 17.31
C CYS A 268 0.41 27.04 18.58
N GLU A 269 -0.38 28.11 18.71
CA GLU A 269 -0.31 29.03 19.86
C GLU A 269 -1.65 29.08 20.62
N ARG A 270 -2.61 28.23 20.23
CA ARG A 270 -3.99 28.23 20.71
C ARG A 270 -4.63 26.86 20.62
N ASN A 271 -5.47 26.55 21.60
CA ASN A 271 -6.27 25.33 21.59
C ASN A 271 -7.12 25.18 20.32
N GLY A 272 -7.08 23.97 19.74
CA GLY A 272 -7.83 23.61 18.53
C GLY A 272 -7.30 24.18 17.23
N GLU A 273 -6.09 24.75 17.21
CA GLU A 273 -5.42 25.15 15.97
C GLU A 273 -4.72 23.94 15.35
N ASP A 274 -5.13 23.60 14.12
CA ASP A 274 -4.55 22.52 13.33
C ASP A 274 -3.11 22.89 12.91
N MET A 275 -2.25 21.88 12.74
CA MET A 275 -0.87 22.05 12.28
C MET A 275 -0.66 21.38 10.92
N LEU A 276 0.23 21.94 10.11
CA LEU A 276 0.62 21.42 8.80
C LEU A 276 2.13 21.52 8.61
N ILE A 277 2.79 20.37 8.55
CA ILE A 277 4.13 20.26 7.98
C ILE A 277 3.98 20.03 6.47
N ASP A 278 4.59 20.86 5.62
CA ASP A 278 4.71 20.64 4.16
C ASP A 278 6.18 20.60 3.77
N PHE A 279 6.78 19.42 3.91
CA PHE A 279 8.20 19.20 3.76
C PHE A 279 8.52 18.68 2.36
N ASN A 280 9.44 19.36 1.67
CA ASN A 280 9.98 18.90 0.38
C ASN A 280 11.44 18.51 0.57
N SER A 281 11.69 17.20 0.53
CA SER A 281 13.02 16.62 0.53
C SER A 281 13.63 16.62 -0.87
N SER A 282 14.96 16.60 -0.92
CA SER A 282 15.71 16.44 -2.17
C SER A 282 16.12 15.00 -2.45
N TYR A 283 15.65 14.05 -1.63
CA TYR A 283 16.05 12.65 -1.69
C TYR A 283 15.36 11.94 -2.85
N THR A 284 16.07 11.01 -3.47
CA THR A 284 15.57 10.16 -4.55
C THR A 284 15.45 8.69 -4.16
N ASP A 285 15.86 8.38 -2.93
CA ASP A 285 16.00 7.04 -2.37
C ASP A 285 15.26 6.98 -1.02
N PRO A 286 14.89 5.79 -0.53
CA PRO A 286 14.17 5.66 0.72
C PRO A 286 14.89 6.31 1.91
N VAL A 287 14.15 7.11 2.66
CA VAL A 287 14.61 7.75 3.90
C VAL A 287 13.73 7.31 5.05
N LEU A 288 14.37 6.98 6.16
CA LEU A 288 13.71 6.72 7.44
C LEU A 288 13.44 8.04 8.15
N TYR A 289 12.21 8.25 8.58
CA TYR A 289 11.78 9.47 9.27
C TYR A 289 11.11 9.17 10.60
N TYR A 290 11.38 10.02 11.60
CA TYR A 290 10.66 10.04 12.87
C TYR A 290 9.73 11.26 12.92
N LEU A 291 8.44 11.04 13.15
CA LEU A 291 7.45 12.07 13.45
C LEU A 291 7.27 12.16 14.96
N VAL A 292 7.36 13.35 15.53
CA VAL A 292 7.09 13.63 16.95
C VAL A 292 5.92 14.59 17.08
N LEU A 293 4.97 14.27 17.94
CA LEU A 293 3.84 15.13 18.31
C LEU A 293 3.94 15.46 19.80
N ILE A 294 3.83 16.74 20.18
CA ILE A 294 4.08 17.22 21.54
C ILE A 294 2.90 18.10 21.97
N THR A 295 2.34 17.85 23.16
CA THR A 295 1.29 18.68 23.75
C THR A 295 1.87 19.82 24.59
N GLU A 296 1.10 20.90 24.75
CA GLU A 296 1.39 21.96 25.71
C GLU A 296 0.35 22.01 26.83
N ASN A 297 -0.94 22.03 26.50
CA ASN A 297 -2.01 22.21 27.49
C ASN A 297 -3.31 21.48 27.13
N GLY A 298 -4.01 20.96 28.15
CA GLY A 298 -5.30 20.30 27.98
C GLY A 298 -5.20 18.85 27.50
N GLU A 299 -6.28 18.32 26.93
CA GLU A 299 -6.36 16.92 26.51
C GLU A 299 -7.34 16.73 25.35
N GLY A 300 -7.14 15.68 24.56
CA GLY A 300 -8.13 15.22 23.60
C GLY A 300 -7.58 14.35 22.47
N LEU A 301 -8.52 13.91 21.63
CA LEU A 301 -8.24 13.06 20.49
C LEU A 301 -7.68 13.88 19.31
N VAL A 302 -6.40 13.72 19.04
CA VAL A 302 -5.71 14.25 17.86
C VAL A 302 -5.89 13.27 16.70
N THR A 303 -6.22 13.79 15.52
CA THR A 303 -6.21 13.01 14.27
C THR A 303 -5.08 13.51 13.39
N PHE A 304 -4.27 12.63 12.82
CA PHE A 304 -3.24 13.05 11.88
C PHE A 304 -3.14 12.11 10.68
N VAL A 305 -2.60 12.61 9.58
CA VAL A 305 -2.25 11.81 8.41
C VAL A 305 -0.90 12.26 7.88
N LEU A 306 -0.06 11.29 7.55
CA LEU A 306 1.18 11.52 6.82
C LEU A 306 0.90 11.32 5.33
N ARG A 307 0.88 12.37 4.52
CA ARG A 307 0.59 12.24 3.09
C ARG A 307 1.85 12.21 2.26
N THR A 308 1.90 11.22 1.39
CA THR A 308 2.89 11.10 0.32
C THR A 308 2.23 10.96 -1.04
N ASP A 309 0.95 10.60 -1.09
CA ASP A 309 0.14 10.59 -2.30
C ASP A 309 -0.69 11.87 -2.45
N PHE A 310 -0.49 12.53 -3.59
CA PHE A 310 -1.21 13.74 -4.01
C PHE A 310 -1.87 13.56 -5.37
N SER A 311 -1.83 12.34 -5.90
CA SER A 311 -2.31 12.03 -7.24
C SER A 311 -3.75 11.53 -7.16
N PRO A 312 -4.61 11.92 -8.12
CA PRO A 312 -5.95 11.37 -8.17
C PRO A 312 -5.95 9.93 -8.70
N PRO A 313 -7.00 9.14 -8.37
CA PRO A 313 -7.18 7.80 -8.91
C PRO A 313 -7.04 7.73 -10.43
N ASN A 314 -6.27 6.77 -10.91
CA ASN A 314 -6.12 6.53 -12.32
C ASN A 314 -7.25 5.64 -12.84
N ILE A 315 -8.10 6.23 -13.70
CA ILE A 315 -9.28 5.58 -14.27
C ILE A 315 -9.04 5.24 -15.73
N THR A 316 -9.17 3.95 -16.08
CA THR A 316 -8.99 3.42 -17.44
C THR A 316 -10.31 2.86 -17.95
N LEU A 317 -10.82 3.40 -19.07
CA LEU A 317 -12.01 2.85 -19.74
C LEU A 317 -11.65 1.54 -20.45
N ILE A 318 -12.50 0.54 -20.34
CA ILE A 318 -12.32 -0.77 -20.99
C ILE A 318 -13.15 -0.78 -22.28
N ASP A 319 -12.46 -0.95 -23.42
CA ASP A 319 -13.03 -1.01 -24.77
C ASP A 319 -14.18 -0.01 -25.04
N PRO A 320 -13.99 1.29 -24.81
CA PRO A 320 -15.06 2.28 -24.91
C PRO A 320 -15.60 2.35 -26.36
N PRO A 321 -16.89 2.03 -26.60
CA PRO A 321 -17.43 1.99 -27.95
C PRO A 321 -17.68 3.40 -28.49
N SER A 322 -17.36 3.62 -29.78
CA SER A 322 -17.78 4.84 -30.49
C SER A 322 -19.26 4.81 -30.88
N PHE A 323 -19.79 3.61 -31.14
CA PHE A 323 -21.18 3.37 -31.54
C PHE A 323 -21.80 2.27 -30.70
N VAL A 324 -23.08 2.42 -30.40
CA VAL A 324 -23.88 1.43 -29.66
C VAL A 324 -25.20 1.22 -30.39
N THR A 325 -25.79 0.04 -30.25
CA THR A 325 -27.09 -0.26 -30.87
C THR A 325 -28.18 0.60 -30.24
N SER A 326 -28.94 1.32 -31.06
CA SER A 326 -30.11 2.04 -30.56
C SER A 326 -31.23 1.11 -30.17
N ASP A 327 -32.08 1.58 -29.27
CA ASP A 327 -33.25 0.86 -28.75
C ASP A 327 -32.89 -0.42 -27.94
N GLU A 328 -31.61 -0.61 -27.61
CA GLU A 328 -31.06 -1.67 -26.76
C GLU A 328 -30.22 -1.09 -25.60
N PRO A 329 -30.16 -1.74 -24.44
CA PRO A 329 -29.18 -1.40 -23.40
C PRO A 329 -27.77 -1.86 -23.81
N PHE A 330 -26.73 -1.24 -23.25
CA PHE A 330 -25.34 -1.62 -23.48
C PHE A 330 -24.49 -1.42 -22.23
N GLU A 331 -23.35 -2.10 -22.16
CA GLU A 331 -22.43 -2.03 -21.02
C GLU A 331 -21.29 -1.05 -21.27
N LEU A 332 -20.84 -0.40 -20.20
CA LEU A 332 -19.60 0.37 -20.15
C LEU A 332 -18.79 -0.05 -18.93
N GLY A 333 -17.48 -0.26 -19.12
CA GLY A 333 -16.58 -0.71 -18.06
C GLY A 333 -15.41 0.23 -17.80
N CYS A 334 -14.92 0.26 -16.57
CA CYS A 334 -13.61 0.83 -16.25
C CYS A 334 -12.86 0.02 -15.17
N SER A 335 -11.54 0.16 -15.16
CA SER A 335 -10.67 -0.23 -14.04
C SER A 335 -10.10 1.02 -13.37
N ILE A 336 -9.95 0.97 -12.05
CA ILE A 336 -9.47 2.09 -11.24
C ILE A 336 -8.32 1.58 -10.37
N THR A 337 -7.22 2.32 -10.36
CA THR A 337 -6.03 1.99 -9.56
C THR A 337 -5.48 3.24 -8.91
N ASP A 338 -4.99 3.10 -7.69
CA ASP A 338 -4.38 4.16 -6.90
C ASP A 338 -3.42 3.54 -5.86
N ILE A 339 -2.47 4.32 -5.35
CA ILE A 339 -1.63 3.99 -4.20
C ILE A 339 -2.47 4.04 -2.92
N SER A 340 -3.34 5.05 -2.81
CA SER A 340 -4.27 5.22 -1.69
C SER A 340 -5.55 4.38 -1.87
N GLU A 341 -6.24 4.09 -0.76
CA GLU A 341 -7.51 3.34 -0.81
C GLU A 341 -8.59 4.13 -1.55
N ILE A 342 -9.31 3.50 -2.49
CA ILE A 342 -10.45 4.15 -3.16
C ILE A 342 -11.68 4.16 -2.26
N THR A 343 -12.18 5.33 -1.90
CA THR A 343 -13.34 5.48 -0.99
C THR A 343 -14.66 5.77 -1.70
N GLN A 344 -14.63 6.41 -2.87
CA GLN A 344 -15.83 6.75 -3.62
C GLN A 344 -15.63 6.54 -5.11
N ILE A 345 -16.64 5.96 -5.76
CA ILE A 345 -16.70 5.79 -7.22
C ILE A 345 -18.10 6.15 -7.69
N SER A 346 -18.17 6.91 -8.77
CA SER A 346 -19.42 7.34 -9.38
C SER A 346 -19.34 7.26 -10.90
N PHE A 347 -20.43 6.87 -11.55
CA PHE A 347 -20.60 7.00 -12.99
C PHE A 347 -21.69 8.02 -13.29
N TYR A 348 -21.41 8.91 -14.23
CA TYR A 348 -22.37 9.91 -14.70
C TYR A 348 -22.49 9.85 -16.21
N MET A 349 -23.70 10.08 -16.71
CA MET A 349 -23.92 10.29 -18.15
C MET A 349 -24.89 11.42 -18.46
N SER A 350 -24.80 11.91 -19.70
CA SER A 350 -25.63 12.96 -20.26
C SER A 350 -26.03 12.60 -21.69
N THR A 351 -27.27 12.91 -22.05
CA THR A 351 -27.83 12.68 -23.39
C THR A 351 -28.37 13.95 -24.04
N ASN A 352 -28.12 15.11 -23.41
CA ASN A 352 -28.57 16.43 -23.85
C ASN A 352 -27.40 17.41 -24.03
N GLY A 353 -26.25 16.90 -24.51
CA GLY A 353 -25.06 17.72 -24.75
C GLY A 353 -24.44 18.27 -23.46
N LYS A 354 -24.30 17.41 -22.45
CA LYS A 354 -23.65 17.72 -21.16
C LYS A 354 -24.38 18.77 -20.30
N GLN A 355 -25.65 19.07 -20.59
CA GLN A 355 -26.42 20.05 -19.81
C GLN A 355 -26.86 19.49 -18.45
N THR A 356 -27.28 18.23 -18.42
CA THR A 356 -27.65 17.52 -17.18
C THR A 356 -26.96 16.17 -17.12
N TRP A 357 -26.50 15.79 -15.94
CA TRP A 357 -25.84 14.53 -15.66
C TRP A 357 -26.70 13.68 -14.74
N ARG A 358 -26.92 12.42 -15.13
CA ARG A 358 -27.56 11.40 -14.29
C ARG A 358 -26.49 10.48 -13.73
N ASN A 359 -26.53 10.25 -12.42
CA ASN A 359 -25.75 9.20 -11.78
C ASN A 359 -26.42 7.85 -12.07
N ILE A 360 -25.61 6.83 -12.33
CA ILE A 360 -26.09 5.48 -12.63
C ILE A 360 -25.31 4.51 -11.76
N GLU A 361 -26.05 3.58 -11.16
CA GLU A 361 -25.45 2.54 -10.35
C GLU A 361 -24.58 1.63 -11.21
N TYR A 362 -23.42 1.27 -10.66
CA TYR A 362 -22.50 0.32 -11.25
C TYR A 362 -22.56 -1.01 -10.48
N SER A 363 -22.05 -2.05 -11.11
CA SER A 363 -21.72 -3.32 -10.47
C SER A 363 -20.20 -3.50 -10.50
N TYR A 364 -19.66 -4.20 -9.50
CA TYR A 364 -18.24 -4.54 -9.43
C TYR A 364 -18.06 -6.05 -9.52
N MET A 365 -17.21 -6.49 -10.46
CA MET A 365 -16.87 -7.90 -10.65
C MET A 365 -15.45 -7.99 -11.19
N ASP A 366 -14.62 -8.84 -10.59
CA ASP A 366 -13.28 -9.18 -11.05
C ASP A 366 -12.38 -7.98 -11.40
N GLY A 367 -12.39 -6.94 -10.55
CA GLY A 367 -11.54 -5.74 -10.75
C GLY A 367 -12.12 -4.70 -11.72
N VAL A 368 -13.35 -4.89 -12.20
CA VAL A 368 -13.99 -4.00 -13.18
C VAL A 368 -15.29 -3.42 -12.63
N TYR A 369 -15.45 -2.12 -12.79
CA TYR A 369 -16.69 -1.39 -12.55
C TYR A 369 -17.49 -1.31 -13.84
N ASN A 370 -18.69 -1.90 -13.85
CA ASN A 370 -19.54 -2.00 -15.03
C ASN A 370 -20.88 -1.28 -14.83
N VAL A 371 -21.34 -0.59 -15.86
CA VAL A 371 -22.63 0.09 -15.89
C VAL A 371 -23.44 -0.35 -17.09
N THR A 372 -24.66 -0.82 -16.84
CA THR A 372 -25.68 -1.02 -17.86
C THR A 372 -26.32 0.33 -18.20
N VAL A 373 -25.97 0.90 -19.34
CA VAL A 373 -26.62 2.11 -19.86
C VAL A 373 -28.01 1.72 -20.38
N PRO A 374 -29.09 2.38 -19.90
CA PRO A 374 -30.43 2.07 -20.36
C PRO A 374 -30.62 2.46 -21.83
N VAL A 375 -31.66 1.90 -22.44
CA VAL A 375 -32.03 2.09 -23.83
C VAL A 375 -31.97 3.56 -24.29
N GLN A 376 -31.31 3.81 -25.42
CA GLN A 376 -31.19 5.13 -26.04
C GLN A 376 -31.77 5.14 -27.46
N LYS A 377 -32.48 6.22 -27.80
CA LYS A 377 -33.06 6.40 -29.14
C LYS A 377 -31.95 6.62 -30.17
N LYS A 378 -32.18 6.16 -31.40
CA LYS A 378 -31.27 6.41 -32.53
C LYS A 378 -30.92 7.89 -32.69
N GLY A 379 -29.65 8.17 -32.97
CA GLY A 379 -29.07 9.50 -33.09
C GLY A 379 -28.65 10.15 -31.76
N THR A 380 -28.98 9.57 -30.62
CA THR A 380 -28.59 10.11 -29.30
C THR A 380 -27.08 10.02 -29.11
N ILE A 381 -26.47 11.14 -28.73
CA ILE A 381 -25.08 11.18 -28.24
C ILE A 381 -25.12 10.96 -26.74
N ILE A 382 -24.35 9.99 -26.26
CA ILE A 382 -24.15 9.69 -24.86
C ILE A 382 -22.76 10.17 -24.47
N ASP A 383 -22.70 11.26 -23.71
CA ASP A 383 -21.49 11.69 -23.01
C ASP A 383 -21.48 11.04 -21.64
N TYR A 384 -20.35 10.49 -21.20
CA TYR A 384 -20.23 9.88 -19.89
C TYR A 384 -18.87 10.16 -19.24
N TYR A 385 -18.82 10.02 -17.91
CA TYR A 385 -17.56 9.93 -17.21
C TYR A 385 -17.67 9.06 -15.95
N TRP A 386 -16.54 8.44 -15.62
CA TRP A 386 -16.27 7.86 -14.31
C TRP A 386 -15.55 8.90 -13.46
N GLU A 387 -15.88 8.94 -12.17
CA GLU A 387 -15.25 9.76 -11.15
C GLU A 387 -14.90 8.86 -9.97
N ALA A 388 -13.69 9.01 -9.44
CA ALA A 388 -13.24 8.27 -8.29
C ALA A 388 -12.46 9.16 -7.34
N THR A 389 -12.61 8.91 -6.04
CA THR A 389 -11.95 9.63 -4.96
C THR A 389 -11.27 8.63 -4.03
N ASP A 390 -10.03 8.90 -3.66
CA ASP A 390 -9.26 8.08 -2.72
C ASP A 390 -9.58 8.44 -1.24
N SER A 391 -8.86 7.84 -0.30
CA SER A 391 -8.99 8.07 1.14
C SER A 391 -8.50 9.45 1.57
N LEU A 392 -7.65 10.08 0.77
CA LEU A 392 -7.08 11.41 1.04
C LEU A 392 -7.90 12.55 0.45
N GLY A 393 -8.88 12.23 -0.41
CA GLY A 393 -9.75 13.19 -1.09
C GLY A 393 -9.29 13.58 -2.49
N ASN A 394 -8.20 13.00 -3.01
CA ASN A 394 -7.79 13.21 -4.40
C ASN A 394 -8.84 12.62 -5.32
N THR A 395 -9.28 13.40 -6.32
CA THR A 395 -10.42 13.02 -7.17
C THR A 395 -10.04 13.05 -8.65
N GLY A 396 -10.22 11.92 -9.33
CA GLY A 396 -9.96 11.72 -10.76
C GLY A 396 -11.23 11.59 -11.59
N LYS A 397 -11.17 11.96 -12.87
CA LYS A 397 -12.26 11.76 -13.83
C LYS A 397 -11.76 11.20 -15.15
N LYS A 398 -12.55 10.30 -15.76
CA LYS A 398 -12.31 9.81 -17.12
C LYS A 398 -13.57 9.87 -17.97
N TYR A 399 -13.48 10.65 -19.05
CA TYR A 399 -14.58 10.89 -19.97
C TYR A 399 -14.56 9.91 -21.15
N GLY A 400 -15.76 9.53 -21.60
CA GLY A 400 -15.97 8.83 -22.86
C GLY A 400 -17.22 9.33 -23.57
N MET A 401 -17.42 8.85 -24.80
CA MET A 401 -18.55 9.23 -25.64
C MET A 401 -18.95 8.06 -26.52
N ALA A 402 -20.26 7.83 -26.67
CA ALA A 402 -20.82 6.87 -27.60
C ALA A 402 -22.01 7.49 -28.34
N LYS A 403 -22.37 6.94 -29.51
CA LYS A 403 -23.57 7.35 -30.25
C LYS A 403 -24.48 6.16 -30.51
N ALA A 404 -25.75 6.28 -30.11
CA ALA A 404 -26.76 5.26 -30.36
C ALA A 404 -27.20 5.30 -31.82
N MET A 405 -27.03 4.20 -32.55
CA MET A 405 -27.28 4.09 -33.98
C MET A 405 -27.74 2.66 -34.33
N ASN A 406 -28.44 2.49 -35.44
CA ASN A 406 -28.84 1.17 -35.93
C ASN A 406 -27.65 0.50 -36.64
N PRO A 407 -27.34 -0.76 -36.34
CA PRO A 407 -26.37 -1.51 -37.13
C PRO A 407 -26.88 -1.70 -38.56
N THR A 408 -25.95 -1.74 -39.52
CA THR A 408 -26.25 -2.07 -40.92
C THR A 408 -25.32 -3.18 -41.38
N GLU A 409 -25.83 -4.03 -42.26
CA GLU A 409 -25.07 -5.10 -42.88
C GLU A 409 -25.28 -5.06 -44.38
N ILE A 410 -24.19 -5.17 -45.14
CA ILE A 410 -24.23 -5.26 -46.60
C ILE A 410 -23.89 -6.70 -46.99
N THR A 411 -24.71 -7.28 -47.85
CA THR A 411 -24.36 -8.50 -48.58
C THR A 411 -23.88 -8.13 -49.98
N LEU A 412 -22.90 -8.87 -50.51
CA LEU A 412 -22.39 -8.65 -51.87
C LEU A 412 -21.97 -9.97 -52.51
N VAL A 413 -22.52 -10.23 -53.68
CA VAL A 413 -22.19 -11.38 -54.53
C VAL A 413 -21.92 -10.88 -55.94
N VAL A 414 -20.94 -11.49 -56.61
CA VAL A 414 -20.64 -11.19 -58.02
C VAL A 414 -20.80 -12.44 -58.85
N GLU A 415 -21.52 -12.31 -59.97
CA GLU A 415 -21.74 -13.40 -60.92
C GLU A 415 -21.61 -12.93 -62.38
N PRO A 416 -20.92 -13.73 -63.24
CA PRO A 416 -20.09 -14.88 -62.88
C PRO A 416 -18.73 -14.46 -62.27
N LYS A 417 -18.12 -15.33 -61.46
CA LYS A 417 -16.79 -15.11 -60.82
C LYS A 417 -15.58 -15.37 -61.74
N SER A 418 -15.80 -15.40 -63.05
CA SER A 418 -14.77 -15.58 -64.06
C SER A 418 -15.39 -15.27 -65.41
N ILE A 419 -14.72 -14.45 -66.20
CA ILE A 419 -15.19 -13.96 -67.48
C ILE A 419 -14.08 -13.87 -68.50
N TYR A 420 -14.43 -13.94 -69.78
CA TYR A 420 -13.54 -13.57 -70.88
C TYR A 420 -13.50 -12.04 -71.07
N GLY A 421 -12.42 -11.55 -71.68
CA GLY A 421 -12.28 -10.12 -71.97
C GLY A 421 -13.44 -9.60 -72.82
N GLY A 422 -14.10 -8.53 -72.36
CA GLY A 422 -15.27 -7.93 -72.99
C GLY A 422 -16.63 -8.47 -72.51
N GLU A 423 -16.63 -9.49 -71.64
CA GLU A 423 -17.83 -9.94 -70.93
C GLU A 423 -18.09 -9.08 -69.68
N LYS A 424 -19.31 -9.18 -69.15
CA LYS A 424 -19.80 -8.38 -68.03
C LYS A 424 -20.00 -9.28 -66.81
N VAL A 425 -19.74 -8.71 -65.64
CA VAL A 425 -20.16 -9.27 -64.34
C VAL A 425 -21.26 -8.42 -63.74
N ILE A 426 -22.09 -9.04 -62.92
CA ILE A 426 -23.14 -8.36 -62.17
C ILE A 426 -22.84 -8.53 -60.68
N SER A 427 -22.59 -7.41 -60.02
CA SER A 427 -22.53 -7.31 -58.57
C SER A 427 -23.93 -7.10 -58.04
N LYS A 428 -24.42 -7.97 -57.17
CA LYS A 428 -25.72 -7.87 -56.52
C LYS A 428 -25.56 -7.99 -55.03
N GLY A 429 -26.43 -7.32 -54.29
CA GLY A 429 -26.38 -7.36 -52.84
C GLY A 429 -27.57 -6.68 -52.22
N THR A 430 -27.58 -6.67 -50.90
CA THR A 430 -28.65 -6.09 -50.09
C THR A 430 -28.03 -5.28 -48.96
N ILE A 431 -28.74 -4.26 -48.49
CA ILE A 431 -28.50 -3.58 -47.21
C ILE A 431 -29.84 -3.47 -46.48
N SER A 432 -29.83 -3.52 -45.15
CA SER A 432 -31.04 -3.39 -44.32
C SER A 432 -31.69 -1.99 -44.34
N LEU A 433 -31.44 -1.19 -45.38
CA LEU A 433 -31.92 0.19 -45.55
C LEU A 433 -32.44 0.41 -46.98
N PRO A 434 -33.68 0.92 -47.15
CA PRO A 434 -34.21 1.24 -48.47
C PRO A 434 -33.59 2.54 -49.01
N TYR A 435 -33.58 2.71 -50.33
CA TYR A 435 -33.18 3.96 -51.01
C TYR A 435 -31.85 4.56 -50.52
N THR A 436 -30.87 3.72 -50.24
CA THR A 436 -29.61 4.09 -49.61
C THR A 436 -28.50 4.20 -50.62
N ASP A 437 -27.75 5.32 -50.55
CA ASP A 437 -26.59 5.54 -51.41
C ASP A 437 -25.40 4.69 -50.95
N LEU A 438 -24.91 3.87 -51.88
CA LEU A 438 -23.75 2.99 -51.72
C LEU A 438 -22.65 3.38 -52.70
N THR A 439 -21.41 3.11 -52.31
CA THR A 439 -20.24 3.21 -53.18
C THR A 439 -19.74 1.82 -53.53
N LEU A 440 -19.63 1.50 -54.82
CA LEU A 440 -19.01 0.27 -55.32
C LEU A 440 -17.62 0.57 -55.90
N ASN A 441 -16.59 -0.03 -55.32
CA ASN A 441 -15.20 0.12 -55.73
C ASN A 441 -14.69 -1.18 -56.36
N TYR A 442 -14.44 -1.17 -57.66
CA TYR A 442 -13.77 -2.25 -58.38
C TYR A 442 -12.26 -1.98 -58.43
N THR A 443 -11.45 -2.87 -57.88
CA THR A 443 -10.01 -2.69 -57.71
C THR A 443 -9.20 -3.78 -58.40
N ARG A 444 -8.17 -3.38 -59.14
CA ARG A 444 -7.14 -4.25 -59.70
C ARG A 444 -5.77 -3.61 -59.52
N GLY A 445 -4.92 -4.20 -58.67
CA GLY A 445 -3.64 -3.60 -58.31
C GLY A 445 -3.86 -2.20 -57.71
N THR A 446 -3.24 -1.17 -58.31
CA THR A 446 -3.41 0.22 -57.87
C THR A 446 -4.59 0.95 -58.54
N LYS A 447 -5.30 0.30 -59.47
CA LYS A 447 -6.40 0.91 -60.21
C LYS A 447 -7.71 0.68 -59.47
N VAL A 448 -8.41 1.76 -59.15
CA VAL A 448 -9.75 1.74 -58.54
C VAL A 448 -10.73 2.40 -59.50
N VAL A 449 -11.88 1.76 -59.74
CA VAL A 449 -13.01 2.32 -60.48
C VAL A 449 -14.21 2.36 -59.54
N GLN A 450 -14.68 3.57 -59.25
CA GLN A 450 -15.75 3.82 -58.28
C GLN A 450 -17.07 4.12 -58.99
N PHE A 451 -18.17 3.59 -58.46
CA PHE A 451 -19.54 3.89 -58.85
C PHE A 451 -20.38 4.21 -57.63
N ASN A 452 -21.28 5.18 -57.77
CA ASN A 452 -22.31 5.45 -56.77
C ASN A 452 -23.62 4.83 -57.25
N ILE A 453 -24.28 4.07 -56.40
CA ILE A 453 -25.58 3.46 -56.68
C ILE A 453 -26.52 3.71 -55.52
N THR A 454 -27.82 3.61 -55.75
CA THR A 454 -28.84 3.72 -54.71
C THR A 454 -29.61 2.40 -54.67
N THR A 455 -29.88 1.88 -53.48
CA THR A 455 -30.71 0.68 -53.31
C THR A 455 -32.17 0.96 -53.63
N ASP A 456 -32.97 -0.08 -53.89
CA ASP A 456 -34.41 0.06 -54.08
C ASP A 456 -35.17 0.10 -52.73
N ASP A 457 -36.49 -0.07 -52.76
CA ASP A 457 -37.37 -0.05 -51.58
C ASP A 457 -37.21 -1.26 -50.66
N ASP A 458 -36.66 -2.36 -51.16
CA ASP A 458 -36.34 -3.55 -50.36
C ASP A 458 -34.89 -3.50 -49.85
N GLY A 459 -34.10 -2.51 -50.27
CA GLY A 459 -32.69 -2.38 -49.92
C GLY A 459 -31.77 -3.19 -50.84
N ASP A 460 -32.29 -3.70 -51.95
CA ASP A 460 -31.53 -4.47 -52.93
C ASP A 460 -30.77 -3.54 -53.87
N PHE A 461 -29.63 -4.02 -54.38
CA PHE A 461 -28.87 -3.31 -55.40
C PHE A 461 -28.25 -4.26 -56.42
N SER A 462 -28.03 -3.74 -57.63
CA SER A 462 -27.37 -4.45 -58.71
C SER A 462 -26.58 -3.48 -59.58
N HIS A 463 -25.34 -3.84 -59.91
CA HIS A 463 -24.48 -3.06 -60.79
C HIS A 463 -23.76 -3.97 -61.79
N THR A 464 -23.77 -3.58 -63.05
CA THR A 464 -23.07 -4.32 -64.11
C THR A 464 -21.73 -3.67 -64.42
N PHE A 465 -20.65 -4.43 -64.29
CA PHE A 465 -19.29 -3.97 -64.57
C PHE A 465 -18.66 -4.80 -65.71
N MET A 466 -17.87 -4.13 -66.56
CA MET A 466 -17.14 -4.77 -67.66
C MET A 466 -15.64 -4.49 -67.48
N PRO A 467 -14.89 -5.43 -66.88
CA PRO A 467 -13.45 -5.29 -66.71
C PRO A 467 -12.75 -5.04 -68.05
N ASN A 468 -11.94 -3.98 -68.12
CA ASN A 468 -11.19 -3.62 -69.33
C ASN A 468 -9.77 -4.18 -69.37
N GLN A 469 -9.37 -4.96 -68.37
CA GLN A 469 -8.04 -5.55 -68.24
C GLN A 469 -8.12 -6.92 -67.58
N VAL A 470 -7.30 -7.85 -68.06
CA VAL A 470 -7.20 -9.23 -67.56
C VAL A 470 -6.51 -9.26 -66.20
N GLY A 471 -7.07 -10.00 -65.25
CA GLY A 471 -6.53 -10.23 -63.91
C GLY A 471 -7.65 -10.32 -62.88
N GLU A 472 -7.28 -10.60 -61.64
CA GLU A 472 -8.21 -10.62 -60.50
C GLU A 472 -8.69 -9.20 -60.17
N TRP A 473 -10.00 -9.05 -59.99
CA TRP A 473 -10.59 -7.81 -59.51
C TRP A 473 -11.30 -8.07 -58.19
N SER A 474 -11.11 -7.18 -57.20
CA SER A 474 -11.97 -7.14 -56.02
C SER A 474 -13.06 -6.09 -56.20
N VAL A 475 -14.24 -6.34 -55.66
CA VAL A 475 -15.30 -5.35 -55.53
C VAL A 475 -15.63 -5.16 -54.07
N VAL A 476 -15.81 -3.91 -53.65
CA VAL A 476 -16.28 -3.55 -52.31
C VAL A 476 -17.50 -2.66 -52.45
N ALA A 477 -18.62 -3.06 -51.86
CA ALA A 477 -19.78 -2.21 -51.65
C ALA A 477 -19.67 -1.58 -50.26
N GLN A 478 -19.83 -0.26 -50.16
CA GLN A 478 -19.63 0.49 -48.93
C GLN A 478 -20.77 1.48 -48.69
N PHE A 479 -21.28 1.47 -47.46
CA PHE A 479 -22.13 2.50 -46.88
C PHE A 479 -21.32 3.25 -45.81
N PHE A 480 -21.24 4.58 -45.92
CA PHE A 480 -20.46 5.40 -44.99
C PHE A 480 -21.17 5.68 -43.66
N GLY A 481 -22.36 5.11 -43.46
CA GLY A 481 -23.22 5.47 -42.34
C GLY A 481 -23.94 6.78 -42.59
N ASP A 482 -24.84 7.12 -41.69
CA ASP A 482 -25.49 8.41 -41.64
C ASP A 482 -25.63 8.91 -40.20
N GLY A 483 -26.50 9.88 -39.95
CA GLY A 483 -26.72 10.41 -38.60
C GLY A 483 -27.24 9.38 -37.59
N VAL A 484 -27.77 8.23 -38.04
CA VAL A 484 -28.51 7.26 -37.23
C VAL A 484 -28.21 5.78 -37.56
N ASN A 485 -27.49 5.47 -38.65
CA ASN A 485 -27.17 4.10 -39.10
C ASN A 485 -25.65 3.90 -39.26
N TRP A 486 -25.12 2.75 -38.82
CA TRP A 486 -23.68 2.45 -38.83
C TRP A 486 -23.11 2.40 -40.25
N PRO A 487 -21.83 2.78 -40.45
CA PRO A 487 -21.12 2.41 -41.67
C PRO A 487 -20.97 0.89 -41.77
N SER A 488 -21.08 0.37 -42.98
CA SER A 488 -20.88 -1.05 -43.28
C SER A 488 -20.29 -1.23 -44.67
N ASN A 489 -19.65 -2.39 -44.89
CA ASN A 489 -19.11 -2.74 -46.19
C ASN A 489 -19.13 -4.26 -46.39
N SER A 490 -19.07 -4.67 -47.65
CA SER A 490 -18.98 -6.07 -48.06
C SER A 490 -18.10 -6.19 -49.29
N SER A 491 -17.40 -7.31 -49.44
CA SER A 491 -16.44 -7.51 -50.53
C SER A 491 -16.62 -8.84 -51.25
N SER A 492 -16.26 -8.87 -52.52
CA SER A 492 -16.25 -10.06 -53.36
C SER A 492 -15.13 -9.99 -54.40
N VAL A 493 -14.92 -11.07 -55.14
CA VAL A 493 -13.86 -11.19 -56.16
C VAL A 493 -14.42 -11.71 -57.48
N ILE A 494 -13.80 -11.25 -58.58
CA ILE A 494 -14.11 -11.58 -59.98
C ILE A 494 -12.91 -12.28 -60.62
#